data_AF-V7AG38-F1
#
_entry.id   AF-V7AG38-F1
#
_cell.length_a   1.000
_cell.length_b   1.000
_cell.length_c   1.000
_cell.angle_alpha   90.00
_cell.angle_beta   90.00
_cell.angle_gamma   90.00
#
_symmetry.space_group_name_H-M   'P 1'
#
loop_
_entity.id
_entity.type
_entity.pdbx_description
1 polymer ?
#
loop_
_entity_poly.entity_id
_entity_poly.type
_entity_poly.pdbx_seq_one_letter_code
_entity_poly.pdbx_strand_id
1 'polypeptide(L)'
;MDPSISGRGAEPVYRDKIKGVRISKEEYLKSKQKVEEKPKEIEIEWGKGLAQKREAEARLKELELEKEKPFARTRDDPELDKMLKERLRWGDPMAHLVKKKYPEPVLPNLGENEKMKESGFVVPQDIPNHSWLKRGLDAASNRYGITPGRHWDGVDRSNGFEKDMFKRTNERQARDREAYLWSVSDM
;
A
#
# COMPACT_ATOMS: atom_id res chain seq x y z
N MET A 1 -66.24 15.65 18.44
CA MET A 1 -66.21 14.41 17.64
C MET A 1 -65.83 13.28 18.56
N ASP A 2 -66.57 12.18 18.52
CA ASP A 2 -66.39 11.04 19.42
C ASP A 2 -65.01 10.38 19.18
N PRO A 3 -64.15 10.19 20.21
CA PRO A 3 -62.83 9.59 20.06
C PRO A 3 -62.86 8.18 19.42
N SER A 4 -63.95 7.45 19.65
CA SER A 4 -64.26 6.13 19.08
C SER A 4 -64.45 6.13 17.56
N ILE A 5 -64.93 7.23 16.98
CA ILE A 5 -65.12 7.39 15.52
C ILE A 5 -63.90 8.05 14.87
N SER A 6 -63.21 8.94 15.59
CA SER A 6 -62.09 9.73 15.03
C SER A 6 -60.74 9.01 15.01
N GLY A 7 -60.60 7.86 15.68
CA GLY A 7 -59.37 7.08 15.73
C GLY A 7 -58.17 7.79 16.36
N ARG A 8 -58.38 8.98 16.95
CA ARG A 8 -57.33 9.77 17.60
C ARG A 8 -56.84 9.04 18.85
N GLY A 9 -55.63 8.49 18.78
CA GLY A 9 -54.99 7.75 19.89
C GLY A 9 -55.03 6.23 19.77
N ALA A 10 -55.46 5.67 18.64
CA ALA A 10 -55.42 4.22 18.43
C ALA A 10 -53.97 3.69 18.40
N GLU A 11 -53.69 2.65 19.18
CA GLU A 11 -52.36 2.03 19.21
C GLU A 11 -52.04 1.33 17.88
N PRO A 12 -50.81 1.49 17.34
CA PRO A 12 -50.42 0.87 16.09
C PRO A 12 -50.30 -0.66 16.23
N VAL A 13 -50.96 -1.40 15.33
CA VAL A 13 -50.91 -2.86 15.27
C VAL A 13 -49.73 -3.30 14.39
N TYR A 14 -48.78 -4.02 14.97
CA TYR A 14 -47.64 -4.59 14.24
C TYR A 14 -47.99 -6.00 13.71
N ARG A 15 -47.61 -6.31 12.47
CA ARG A 15 -47.87 -7.60 11.83
C ARG A 15 -46.63 -8.16 11.16
N ASP A 16 -46.56 -9.48 11.15
CA ASP A 16 -45.46 -10.23 10.57
C ASP A 16 -45.54 -10.21 9.05
N LYS A 17 -44.46 -9.82 8.37
CA LYS A 17 -44.46 -9.66 6.91
C LYS A 17 -44.66 -10.98 6.16
N ILE A 18 -44.26 -12.09 6.77
CA ILE A 18 -44.24 -13.41 6.14
C ILE A 18 -45.48 -14.24 6.51
N LYS A 19 -45.91 -14.18 7.78
CA LYS A 19 -47.02 -14.99 8.31
C LYS A 19 -48.32 -14.21 8.54
N GLY A 20 -48.29 -12.87 8.47
CA GLY A 20 -49.46 -12.01 8.66
C GLY A 20 -50.02 -11.96 10.09
N VAL A 21 -49.37 -12.65 11.04
CA VAL A 21 -49.78 -12.74 12.45
C VAL A 21 -49.49 -11.42 13.16
N ARG A 22 -50.31 -11.04 14.14
CA ARG A 22 -50.08 -9.84 14.98
C ARG A 22 -48.89 -10.08 15.91
N ILE A 23 -47.95 -9.13 15.94
CA ILE A 23 -46.73 -9.20 16.75
C ILE A 23 -46.74 -8.07 17.78
N SER A 24 -46.05 -8.27 18.90
CA SER A 24 -45.78 -7.22 19.89
C SER A 24 -44.89 -6.09 19.33
N LYS A 25 -45.03 -4.88 19.90
CA LYS A 25 -44.21 -3.71 19.54
C LYS A 25 -42.71 -3.98 19.72
N GLU A 26 -42.34 -4.74 20.75
CA GLU A 26 -40.95 -5.03 21.10
C GLU A 26 -40.28 -5.98 20.09
N GLU A 27 -40.99 -7.01 19.65
CA GLU A 27 -40.49 -7.95 18.64
C GLU A 27 -40.35 -7.27 17.27
N TYR A 28 -41.25 -6.34 16.92
CA TYR A 28 -41.11 -5.53 15.71
C TYR A 28 -39.87 -4.62 15.77
N LEU A 29 -39.61 -3.97 16.90
CA LEU A 29 -38.42 -3.14 17.10
C LEU A 29 -37.13 -3.96 17.07
N LYS A 30 -37.12 -5.15 17.70
CA LYS A 30 -35.98 -6.09 17.61
C LYS A 30 -35.74 -6.58 16.18
N SER A 31 -36.80 -6.79 15.39
CA SER A 31 -36.66 -7.17 13.98
C SER A 31 -36.04 -6.05 13.14
N LYS A 32 -36.37 -4.79 13.44
CA LYS A 32 -35.79 -3.59 12.81
C LYS A 32 -34.33 -3.38 13.21
N GLN A 33 -34.03 -3.49 14.51
CA GLN A 33 -32.66 -3.40 15.02
C GLN A 33 -31.77 -4.50 14.43
N LYS A 34 -32.24 -5.74 14.31
CA LYS A 34 -31.49 -6.82 13.63
C LYS A 34 -31.23 -6.55 12.14
N VAL A 35 -32.05 -5.73 11.48
CA VAL A 35 -31.85 -5.33 10.08
C VAL A 35 -30.84 -4.18 9.99
N GLU A 36 -30.80 -3.29 10.98
CA GLU A 36 -29.81 -2.21 11.10
C GLU A 36 -28.44 -2.69 11.61
N GLU A 37 -28.42 -3.73 12.44
CA GLU A 37 -27.22 -4.44 12.93
C GLU A 37 -26.65 -5.44 11.91
N LYS A 38 -27.26 -5.57 10.72
CA LYS A 38 -26.59 -6.27 9.63
C LYS A 38 -25.21 -5.62 9.47
N PRO A 39 -24.12 -6.42 9.46
CA PRO A 39 -22.79 -5.87 9.34
C PRO A 39 -22.78 -4.96 8.12
N LYS A 40 -22.46 -3.67 8.33
CA LYS A 40 -22.29 -2.70 7.24
C LYS A 40 -21.52 -3.41 6.15
N GLU A 41 -22.11 -3.50 4.95
CA GLU A 41 -21.48 -4.17 3.80
C GLU A 41 -20.02 -3.77 3.80
N ILE A 42 -19.14 -4.75 3.97
CA ILE A 42 -17.70 -4.52 3.92
C ILE A 42 -17.49 -3.96 2.53
N GLU A 43 -17.26 -2.65 2.42
CA GLU A 43 -17.03 -1.99 1.15
C GLU A 43 -15.81 -2.66 0.55
N ILE A 44 -16.05 -3.58 -0.38
CA ILE A 44 -14.99 -4.31 -1.01
C ILE A 44 -14.32 -3.28 -1.93
N GLU A 45 -13.23 -2.70 -1.46
CA GLU A 45 -12.45 -1.69 -2.16
C GLU A 45 -11.74 -2.30 -3.39
N TRP A 46 -12.51 -2.71 -4.40
CA TRP A 46 -12.02 -3.29 -5.66
C TRP A 46 -11.24 -2.27 -6.51
N GLY A 47 -11.27 -0.99 -6.16
CA GLY A 47 -10.72 0.10 -6.99
C GLY A 47 -9.36 0.65 -6.57
N LYS A 48 -8.81 0.31 -5.39
CA LYS A 48 -7.53 0.86 -4.92
C LYS A 48 -6.41 -0.17 -5.02
N GLY A 49 -5.26 0.26 -5.51
CA GLY A 49 -4.07 -0.59 -5.61
C GLY A 49 -3.50 -0.95 -4.24
N LEU A 50 -2.97 -2.16 -4.09
CA LEU A 50 -2.33 -2.62 -2.83
C LEU A 50 -1.20 -1.69 -2.36
N ALA A 51 -0.40 -1.18 -3.29
CA ALA A 51 0.68 -0.25 -3.00
C ALA A 51 0.16 1.08 -2.43
N GLN A 52 -0.93 1.63 -2.98
CA GLN A 52 -1.54 2.87 -2.51
C GLN A 52 -2.08 2.72 -1.08
N LYS A 53 -2.64 1.55 -0.75
CA LYS A 53 -3.11 1.27 0.63
C LYS A 53 -1.95 1.20 1.61
N ARG A 54 -0.89 0.44 1.27
CA ARG A 54 0.32 0.34 2.10
C ARG A 54 0.99 1.70 2.30
N GLU A 55 1.03 2.52 1.25
CA GLU A 55 1.56 3.87 1.33
C GLU A 55 0.70 4.76 2.24
N ALA A 56 -0.63 4.66 2.17
CA ALA A 56 -1.53 5.39 3.06
C ALA A 56 -1.34 4.96 4.53
N GLU A 57 -1.25 3.66 4.79
CA GLU A 57 -0.98 3.11 6.13
C GLU A 57 0.40 3.54 6.66
N ALA A 58 1.44 3.46 5.83
CA ALA A 58 2.78 3.91 6.18
C ALA A 58 2.79 5.40 6.50
N ARG A 59 2.12 6.22 5.69
CA ARG A 59 2.00 7.66 5.91
C ARG A 59 1.26 8.00 7.21
N LEU A 60 0.21 7.25 7.57
CA LEU A 60 -0.48 7.44 8.86
C LEU A 60 0.46 7.14 10.03
N LYS A 61 1.21 6.03 9.95
CA LYS A 61 2.20 5.67 10.96
C LYS A 61 3.33 6.69 11.07
N GLU A 62 3.81 7.21 9.94
CA GLU A 62 4.80 8.29 9.92
C GLU A 62 4.26 9.56 10.58
N LEU A 63 3.01 9.96 10.30
CA LEU A 63 2.37 11.11 10.94
C LEU A 63 2.21 10.92 12.45
N GLU A 64 1.92 9.71 12.92
CA GLU A 64 1.87 9.41 14.37
C GLU A 64 3.24 9.57 15.02
N LEU A 65 4.29 9.03 14.39
CA LEU A 65 5.67 9.20 14.86
C LEU A 65 6.12 10.67 14.79
N GLU A 66 5.73 11.41 13.76
CA GLU A 66 6.06 12.83 13.62
C GLU A 66 5.36 13.71 14.65
N LYS A 67 4.15 13.35 15.10
CA LYS A 67 3.47 14.06 16.22
C LYS A 67 4.28 14.01 17.51
N GLU A 68 5.00 12.91 17.74
CA GLU A 68 5.85 12.75 18.92
C GLU A 68 7.22 13.41 18.76
N LYS A 69 7.68 13.63 17.52
CA LYS A 69 9.01 14.18 17.23
C LYS A 69 9.04 15.70 17.35
N PRO A 70 10.20 16.27 17.77
CA PRO A 70 10.40 17.71 17.74
C PRO A 70 10.44 18.22 16.29
N PHE A 71 10.03 19.48 16.09
CA PHE A 71 9.97 20.10 14.76
C PHE A 71 11.32 20.14 14.03
N ALA A 72 12.41 20.40 14.76
CA ALA A 72 13.75 20.47 14.20
C ALA A 72 14.59 19.27 14.67
N ARG A 73 15.33 18.64 13.73
CA ARG A 73 16.32 17.61 14.05
C ARG A 73 17.62 18.28 14.49
N THR A 74 18.10 17.94 15.69
CA THR A 74 19.38 18.41 16.22
C THR A 74 20.53 17.47 15.84
N ARG A 75 21.77 17.95 15.98
CA ARG A 75 22.97 17.12 15.81
C ARG A 75 22.97 15.90 16.73
N ASP A 76 22.47 16.06 17.95
CA ASP A 76 22.49 15.02 19.00
C ASP A 76 21.22 14.14 18.99
N ASP A 77 20.47 14.10 17.89
CA ASP A 77 19.28 13.27 17.74
C ASP A 77 19.67 11.77 17.67
N PRO A 78 19.20 10.93 18.61
CA PRO A 78 19.57 9.52 18.65
C PRO A 78 19.11 8.73 17.42
N GLU A 79 17.99 9.10 16.79
CA GLU A 79 17.52 8.44 15.57
C GLU A 79 18.45 8.73 14.38
N LEU A 80 18.87 9.99 14.24
CA LEU A 80 19.79 10.44 13.20
C LEU A 80 21.14 9.73 13.33
N ASP A 81 21.68 9.67 14.55
CA ASP A 81 22.92 8.97 14.86
C ASP A 81 22.85 7.49 14.53
N LYS A 82 21.73 6.84 14.85
CA LYS A 82 21.51 5.43 14.51
C LYS A 82 21.49 5.22 12.99
N MET A 83 20.74 6.05 12.26
CA MET A 83 20.69 5.98 10.79
C MET A 83 22.09 6.19 10.17
N LEU A 84 22.88 7.15 10.67
CA LEU A 84 24.22 7.42 10.15
C LEU A 84 25.22 6.29 10.45
N LYS A 85 25.07 5.60 11.58
CA LYS A 85 25.87 4.41 11.94
C LYS A 85 25.52 3.20 11.07
N GLU A 86 24.25 3.06 10.67
CA GLU A 86 23.78 1.93 9.84
C GLU A 86 24.13 2.08 8.35
N ARG A 87 24.41 3.30 7.87
CA ARG A 87 24.77 3.54 6.45
C ARG A 87 26.04 2.77 6.06
N LEU A 88 25.92 1.95 5.03
CA LEU A 88 27.07 1.31 4.38
C LEU A 88 27.92 2.39 3.67
N ARG A 89 29.19 2.53 4.05
CA ARG A 89 30.14 3.43 3.38
C ARG A 89 31.02 2.65 2.42
N TRP A 90 31.15 3.16 1.21
CA TRP A 90 32.10 2.62 0.24
C TRP A 90 33.53 2.92 0.70
N GLY A 91 34.43 1.94 0.59
CA GLY A 91 35.85 2.08 1.00
C GLY A 91 36.12 1.90 2.49
N ASP A 92 35.15 1.50 3.31
CA ASP A 92 35.38 1.17 4.72
C ASP A 92 36.10 -0.20 4.85
N PRO A 93 37.33 -0.24 5.40
CA PRO A 93 38.10 -1.48 5.54
C PRO A 93 37.44 -2.48 6.51
N MET A 94 36.63 -2.01 7.46
CA MET A 94 35.94 -2.87 8.42
C MET A 94 34.57 -3.37 7.91
N ALA A 95 34.12 -2.91 6.74
CA ALA A 95 32.81 -3.28 6.20
C ALA A 95 32.65 -4.80 6.04
N HIS A 96 33.72 -5.52 5.70
CA HIS A 96 33.69 -6.99 5.56
C HIS A 96 33.46 -7.72 6.89
N LEU A 97 33.90 -7.16 8.02
CA LEU A 97 33.73 -7.74 9.35
C LEU A 97 32.30 -7.56 9.88
N VAL A 98 31.68 -6.42 9.53
CA VAL A 98 30.33 -6.04 10.00
C VAL A 98 29.23 -6.54 9.06
N LYS A 99 29.54 -6.81 7.78
CA LYS A 99 28.57 -7.31 6.80
C LYS A 99 27.98 -8.65 7.26
N LYS A 100 26.67 -8.64 7.57
CA LYS A 100 25.85 -9.85 7.40
C LYS A 100 26.00 -10.28 5.93
N LYS A 101 26.29 -11.56 5.67
CA LYS A 101 26.30 -12.16 4.31
C LYS A 101 25.12 -11.56 3.54
N TYR A 102 25.37 -11.08 2.33
CA TYR A 102 24.46 -10.34 1.44
C TYR A 102 23.00 -10.41 1.90
N PRO A 103 22.35 -9.27 2.24
CA PRO A 103 20.95 -9.33 2.63
C PRO A 103 20.22 -10.01 1.48
N GLU A 104 19.76 -11.24 1.72
CA GLU A 104 18.86 -11.89 0.78
C GLU A 104 17.76 -10.87 0.50
N PRO A 105 17.39 -10.65 -0.76
CA PRO A 105 16.39 -9.65 -1.09
C PRO A 105 15.16 -9.98 -0.25
N VAL A 106 14.88 -9.13 0.75
CA VAL A 106 13.77 -9.28 1.68
C VAL A 106 12.52 -8.92 0.89
N LEU A 107 12.10 -9.79 -0.03
CA LEU A 107 10.91 -9.47 -0.80
C LEU A 107 9.69 -9.70 0.09
N PRO A 108 8.71 -8.79 0.06
CA PRO A 108 7.55 -8.86 0.94
C PRO A 108 6.88 -10.23 0.89
N ASN A 109 6.62 -10.82 2.04
CA ASN A 109 5.85 -12.06 2.13
C ASN A 109 4.40 -11.75 1.75
N LEU A 110 3.96 -12.18 0.56
CA LEU A 110 2.59 -11.91 0.10
C LEU A 110 1.53 -12.75 0.85
N GLY A 111 1.95 -13.76 1.61
CA GLY A 111 1.07 -14.67 2.36
C GLY A 111 0.89 -14.35 3.85
N GLU A 112 1.36 -13.20 4.36
CA GLU A 112 1.25 -12.89 5.80
C GLU A 112 -0.16 -12.52 6.27
N ASN A 113 -1.07 -12.17 5.36
CA ASN A 113 -2.44 -11.79 5.71
C ASN A 113 -3.18 -12.94 6.41
N GLU A 114 -3.62 -12.72 7.65
CA GLU A 114 -4.35 -13.70 8.46
C GLU A 114 -5.61 -14.23 7.75
N LYS A 115 -6.37 -13.33 7.12
CA LYS A 115 -7.55 -13.67 6.31
C LYS A 115 -7.25 -14.63 5.14
N MET A 116 -6.05 -14.54 4.56
CA MET A 116 -5.63 -15.43 3.46
C MET A 116 -5.18 -16.81 3.98
N LYS A 117 -4.63 -16.86 5.20
CA LYS A 117 -4.31 -18.12 5.89
C LYS A 117 -5.58 -18.86 6.27
N GLU A 118 -6.58 -18.14 6.79
CA GLU A 118 -7.90 -18.68 7.12
C GLU A 118 -8.64 -19.22 5.89
N SER A 119 -8.49 -18.57 4.73
CA SER A 119 -9.10 -19.02 3.48
C SER A 119 -8.39 -20.24 2.85
N GLY A 120 -7.28 -20.72 3.43
CA GLY A 120 -6.50 -21.84 2.90
C GLY A 120 -5.77 -21.55 1.57
N PHE A 121 -5.74 -20.28 1.12
CA PHE A 121 -5.09 -19.91 -0.14
C PHE A 121 -3.62 -19.57 0.12
N VAL A 122 -2.73 -20.52 -0.21
CA VAL A 122 -1.29 -20.37 -0.02
C VAL A 122 -0.67 -19.81 -1.30
N VAL A 123 -0.10 -18.61 -1.22
CA VAL A 123 0.70 -18.03 -2.31
C VAL A 123 2.13 -18.56 -2.21
N PRO A 124 2.65 -19.33 -3.19
CA PRO A 124 4.03 -19.80 -3.17
C PRO A 124 5.01 -18.63 -3.05
N GLN A 125 5.84 -18.63 -1.99
CA GLN A 125 6.85 -17.60 -1.75
C GLN A 125 8.24 -17.99 -2.27
N ASP A 126 8.41 -19.26 -2.66
CA ASP A 126 9.67 -19.79 -3.15
C ASP A 126 10.09 -19.11 -4.46
N ILE A 127 11.38 -18.81 -4.57
CA ILE A 127 11.95 -18.20 -5.78
C ILE A 127 12.15 -19.31 -6.83
N PRO A 128 11.47 -19.26 -7.99
CA PRO A 128 11.66 -20.26 -9.04
C PRO A 128 13.08 -20.26 -9.59
N ASN A 129 13.57 -21.39 -10.09
CA ASN A 129 14.93 -21.49 -10.67
C ASN A 129 15.14 -20.56 -11.88
N HIS A 130 14.08 -20.28 -12.64
CA HIS A 130 14.12 -19.32 -13.73
C HIS A 130 14.02 -17.87 -13.26
N SER A 131 13.92 -17.57 -11.96
CA SER A 131 13.86 -16.18 -11.51
C SER A 131 15.13 -15.40 -11.85
N TRP A 132 14.96 -14.13 -12.24
CA TRP A 132 16.06 -13.16 -12.37
C TRP A 132 16.91 -13.07 -11.09
N LEU A 133 16.29 -13.24 -9.90
CA LEU A 133 16.97 -13.22 -8.61
C LEU A 133 17.97 -14.38 -8.45
N LYS A 134 17.56 -15.59 -8.85
CA LYS A 134 18.44 -16.78 -8.80
C LYS A 134 19.51 -16.74 -9.90
N ARG A 135 19.17 -16.15 -11.05
CA ARG A 135 20.08 -16.01 -12.18
C ARG A 135 21.06 -14.83 -12.04
N GLY A 136 20.83 -13.92 -11.10
CA GLY A 136 21.64 -12.71 -10.94
C GLY A 136 21.60 -11.78 -12.16
N LEU A 137 20.46 -11.74 -12.85
CA LEU A 137 20.26 -10.86 -14.01
C LEU A 137 19.81 -9.48 -13.55
N ASP A 138 20.38 -8.41 -14.08
CA ASP A 138 19.88 -7.07 -13.77
C ASP A 138 18.58 -6.78 -14.51
N ALA A 139 17.62 -6.20 -13.79
CA ALA A 139 16.36 -5.76 -14.37
C ALA A 139 16.56 -4.50 -15.21
N ALA A 140 15.84 -4.41 -16.33
CA ALA A 140 15.78 -3.18 -17.11
C ALA A 140 15.23 -2.02 -16.26
N SER A 141 15.87 -0.85 -16.37
CA SER A 141 15.40 0.34 -15.66
C SER A 141 14.04 0.79 -16.21
N ASN A 142 13.18 1.26 -15.31
CA ASN A 142 11.89 1.84 -15.65
C ASN A 142 11.73 3.20 -14.95
N ARG A 143 10.84 4.03 -15.48
CA ARG A 143 10.53 5.37 -14.93
C ARG A 143 10.20 5.38 -13.44
N TYR A 144 9.65 4.30 -12.91
CA TYR A 144 9.13 4.23 -11.53
C TYR A 144 10.09 3.57 -10.53
N GLY A 145 11.26 3.11 -10.96
CA GLY A 145 12.19 2.35 -10.11
C GLY A 145 11.61 1.04 -9.54
N ILE A 146 10.55 0.50 -10.15
CA ILE A 146 9.89 -0.71 -9.66
C ILE A 146 10.69 -1.93 -10.09
N THR A 147 11.09 -2.77 -9.13
CA THR A 147 11.80 -4.01 -9.44
C THR A 147 10.83 -5.11 -9.89
N PRO A 148 11.25 -6.01 -10.82
CA PRO A 148 10.43 -7.13 -11.24
C PRO A 148 10.14 -8.09 -10.08
N GLY A 149 8.99 -8.75 -10.15
CA GLY A 149 8.60 -9.75 -9.16
C GLY A 149 9.53 -10.98 -9.14
N ARG A 150 9.41 -11.78 -8.07
CA ARG A 150 10.17 -13.05 -7.88
C ARG A 150 10.09 -14.01 -9.06
N HIS A 151 9.02 -13.97 -9.85
CA HIS A 151 8.76 -14.94 -10.92
C HIS A 151 9.20 -14.45 -12.30
N TRP A 152 9.75 -13.24 -12.42
CA TRP A 152 10.21 -12.74 -13.70
C TRP A 152 11.44 -13.50 -14.17
N ASP A 153 11.46 -13.86 -15.46
CA ASP A 153 12.46 -14.73 -16.07
C ASP A 153 13.67 -13.97 -16.64
N GLY A 154 13.74 -12.65 -16.43
CA GLY A 154 14.85 -11.83 -16.91
C GLY A 154 14.85 -11.54 -18.41
N VAL A 155 13.87 -12.03 -19.17
CA VAL A 155 13.78 -11.75 -20.61
C VAL A 155 12.97 -10.47 -20.82
N ASP A 156 13.60 -9.48 -21.44
CA ASP A 156 12.95 -8.24 -21.83
C ASP A 156 11.98 -8.49 -23.00
N ARG A 157 10.71 -8.18 -22.79
CA ARG A 157 9.61 -8.30 -23.76
C ARG A 157 8.95 -6.94 -24.03
N SER A 158 9.70 -5.86 -23.86
CA SER A 158 9.21 -4.50 -24.07
C SER A 158 9.16 -4.12 -25.57
N ASN A 159 8.43 -3.05 -25.87
CA ASN A 159 8.43 -2.39 -27.18
C ASN A 159 9.57 -1.38 -27.35
N GLY A 160 10.48 -1.25 -26.37
CA GLY A 160 11.57 -0.27 -26.36
C GLY A 160 11.21 1.14 -25.85
N PHE A 161 9.95 1.42 -25.49
CA PHE A 161 9.50 2.77 -25.11
C PHE A 161 10.30 3.39 -23.95
N GLU A 162 10.54 2.64 -22.87
CA GLU A 162 11.28 3.14 -21.70
C GLU A 162 12.72 3.54 -22.09
N LYS A 163 13.37 2.73 -22.93
CA LYS A 163 14.73 3.00 -23.44
C LYS A 163 14.79 4.29 -24.26
N ASP A 164 13.83 4.47 -25.18
CA ASP A 164 13.74 5.66 -26.01
C ASP A 164 13.39 6.91 -25.18
N MET A 165 12.55 6.75 -24.16
CA MET A 165 12.19 7.83 -23.24
C MET A 165 13.41 8.32 -22.44
N PHE A 166 14.22 7.41 -21.89
CA PHE A 166 15.47 7.78 -21.21
C PHE A 166 16.45 8.47 -22.16
N LYS A 167 16.60 7.95 -23.39
CA LYS A 167 17.44 8.57 -24.41
C LYS A 167 17.00 10.00 -24.69
N ARG A 168 15.70 10.22 -24.94
CA ARG A 168 15.14 11.56 -25.20
C ARG A 168 15.33 12.51 -24.02
N THR A 169 15.19 12.02 -22.79
CA THR A 169 15.39 12.81 -21.58
C THR A 169 16.85 13.23 -21.42
N ASN A 170 17.79 12.30 -21.65
CA ASN A 170 19.22 12.59 -21.61
C ASN A 170 19.65 13.57 -22.70
N GLU A 171 19.13 13.41 -23.92
CA GLU A 171 19.39 14.35 -25.02
C GLU A 171 18.88 15.75 -24.69
N ARG A 172 17.71 15.88 -24.08
CA ARG A 172 17.19 17.18 -23.64
C ARG A 172 18.11 17.82 -22.59
N GLN A 173 18.50 17.07 -21.56
CA GLN A 173 19.42 17.57 -20.52
C GLN A 173 20.78 17.97 -21.09
N ALA A 174 21.30 17.21 -22.06
CA ALA A 174 22.55 17.53 -22.74
C ALA A 174 22.43 18.85 -23.51
N ARG A 175 21.36 19.01 -24.32
CA ARG A 175 21.10 20.25 -25.08
C ARG A 175 20.93 21.46 -24.16
N ASP A 176 20.20 21.33 -23.06
CA ASP A 176 20.00 22.43 -22.11
C ASP A 176 21.34 22.86 -21.46
N ARG A 177 22.20 21.90 -21.11
CA ARG A 177 23.55 22.18 -20.59
C ARG A 177 24.45 22.82 -21.62
N GLU A 178 24.45 22.32 -22.85
CA GLU A 178 25.19 22.91 -23.95
C GLU A 178 24.73 24.35 -24.17
N ALA A 179 23.42 24.58 -24.34
CA ALA A 179 22.86 25.92 -24.53
C ALA A 179 23.26 26.89 -23.41
N TYR A 180 23.27 26.43 -22.15
CA TYR A 180 23.77 27.23 -21.03
C TYR A 180 25.25 27.59 -21.20
N LEU A 181 26.12 26.62 -21.48
CA LEU A 181 27.55 26.86 -21.70
C LEU A 181 27.81 27.81 -22.88
N TRP A 182 27.07 27.67 -23.97
CA TRP A 182 27.11 28.58 -25.12
C TRP A 182 26.63 29.99 -24.77
N SER A 183 25.61 30.12 -23.91
CA SER A 183 25.10 31.44 -23.50
C SER A 183 26.06 32.21 -22.59
N VAL A 184 26.88 31.48 -21.82
CA VAL A 184 27.83 32.05 -20.85
C VAL A 184 29.20 32.31 -21.48
N SER A 185 29.52 31.71 -22.63
CA SER A 185 30.88 31.80 -23.21
C SER A 185 31.29 33.19 -23.72
N ASP A 186 30.34 34.10 -23.94
CA ASP A 186 30.58 35.46 -24.45
C ASP A 186 30.25 36.56 -23.41
N MET A 187 30.02 36.18 -22.15
CA MET A 187 29.96 37.08 -20.97
C MET A 187 31.30 37.11 -20.24
#